data_AF-A0A3M1HCA8-F1
#
_entry.id   AF-A0A3M1HCA8-F1
#
_cell.length_a   1.000
_cell.length_b   1.000
_cell.length_c   1.000
_cell.angle_alpha   90.00
_cell.angle_beta   90.00
_cell.angle_gamma   90.00
#
_symmetry.space_group_name_H-M   'P 1'
#
loop_
_entity.id
_entity.type
_entity.pdbx_description
1 polymer ?
#
loop_
_entity_poly.entity_id
_entity_poly.type
_entity_poly.pdbx_seq_one_letter_code
_entity_poly.pdbx_strand_id
1 'polypeptide(L)'
;MPPKKEMEEVMAWCDKRKEESKRVALIEKNPFREKFRWMFRYPFIEIDRPIEVASKHNIVYDSTTRTLWVFLNGSWRKIEEDFSVS
;
A
#
# COMPACT_ATOMS: atom_id res chain seq x y z
N MET A 1 -12.67 5.30 5.74
CA MET A 1 -11.24 5.02 5.56
C MET A 1 -11.04 3.51 5.73
N PRO A 2 -9.90 2.92 5.34
CA PRO A 2 -9.67 1.51 5.66
C PRO A 2 -9.61 1.29 7.18
N PRO A 3 -10.16 0.19 7.71
CA PRO A 3 -10.00 -0.17 9.11
C PRO A 3 -8.52 -0.36 9.46
N LYS A 4 -8.11 0.08 10.66
CA LYS A 4 -6.73 -0.04 11.17
C LYS A 4 -6.13 -1.45 10.98
N LYS A 5 -6.87 -2.48 11.39
CA LYS A 5 -6.42 -3.88 11.29
C LYS A 5 -6.13 -4.32 9.85
N GLU A 6 -6.91 -3.85 8.88
CA GLU A 6 -6.67 -4.18 7.47
C GLU A 6 -5.41 -3.49 6.96
N MET A 7 -5.20 -2.21 7.33
CA MET A 7 -3.97 -1.49 6.98
C MET A 7 -2.73 -2.14 7.58
N GLU A 8 -2.77 -2.49 8.87
CA GLU A 8 -1.67 -3.16 9.56
C GLU A 8 -1.31 -4.48 8.87
N GLU A 9 -2.30 -5.25 8.43
CA GLU A 9 -2.07 -6.50 7.71
C GLU A 9 -1.37 -6.26 6.36
N VAL A 10 -1.81 -5.25 5.60
CA VAL A 10 -1.18 -4.88 4.32
C VAL A 10 0.27 -4.45 4.54
N MET A 11 0.52 -3.60 5.55
CA MET A 11 1.87 -3.09 5.85
C MET A 11 2.81 -4.22 6.32
N ALA A 12 2.34 -5.09 7.21
CA ALA A 12 3.12 -6.25 7.68
C ALA A 12 3.50 -7.19 6.54
N TRP A 13 2.59 -7.41 5.58
CA TRP A 13 2.89 -8.19 4.39
C TRP A 13 3.94 -7.50 3.52
N CYS A 14 3.85 -6.19 3.33
CA CYS A 14 4.84 -5.43 2.55
C CYS A 14 6.23 -5.47 3.19
N ASP A 15 6.31 -5.30 4.51
CA ASP A 15 7.56 -5.39 5.29
C ASP A 15 8.22 -6.76 5.07
N LYS A 16 7.44 -7.84 5.18
CA LYS A 16 7.93 -9.20 4.93
C LYS A 16 8.45 -9.39 3.50
N ARG A 17 7.73 -8.91 2.49
CA ARG A 17 8.17 -9.01 1.08
C ARG A 17 9.45 -8.23 0.81
N LYS A 18 9.61 -7.08 1.47
CA LYS A 18 10.84 -6.29 1.38
C LYS A 18 12.04 -7.03 1.97
N GLU A 19 11.87 -7.58 3.17
CA GLU A 19 12.90 -8.37 3.86
C GLU A 19 13.33 -9.61 3.05
N GLU A 20 12.36 -10.35 2.51
CA GLU A 20 12.61 -11.54 1.69
C GLU A 20 13.32 -11.22 0.37
N SER A 21 12.93 -10.14 -0.31
CA SER A 21 13.46 -9.81 -1.64
C SER A 21 14.85 -9.16 -1.61
N LYS A 22 15.18 -8.44 -0.54
CA LYS A 22 16.39 -7.58 -0.42
C LYS A 22 16.57 -6.57 -1.56
N ARG A 23 15.48 -6.26 -2.29
CA ARG A 23 15.51 -5.31 -3.42
C ARG A 23 15.24 -3.89 -2.94
N VAL A 24 15.83 -2.91 -3.62
CA VAL A 24 15.59 -1.48 -3.34
C VAL A 24 14.12 -1.10 -3.57
N ALA A 25 13.47 -1.64 -4.60
CA ALA A 25 12.04 -1.48 -4.84
C ALA A 25 11.47 -2.77 -5.45
N LEU A 26 10.18 -3.02 -5.24
CA LEU A 26 9.49 -4.18 -5.79
C LEU A 26 8.05 -3.84 -6.19
N ILE A 27 7.53 -4.55 -7.19
CA ILE A 27 6.13 -4.48 -7.60
C ILE A 27 5.58 -5.88 -7.48
N GLU A 28 4.52 -6.03 -6.69
CA GLU A 28 3.89 -7.32 -6.40
C GLU A 28 2.41 -7.28 -6.74
N LYS A 29 1.87 -8.44 -7.16
CA LYS A 29 0.42 -8.59 -7.31
C LYS A 29 -0.22 -8.36 -5.95
N ASN A 30 -1.29 -7.56 -5.92
CA ASN A 30 -1.99 -7.26 -4.68
C ASN A 30 -2.80 -8.49 -4.22
N PRO A 31 -2.39 -9.18 -3.13
CA PRO A 31 -3.12 -10.36 -2.65
C PRO A 31 -4.41 -9.99 -1.90
N PHE A 32 -4.60 -8.71 -1.59
CA PHE A 32 -5.71 -8.22 -0.77
C PHE A 32 -6.92 -7.74 -1.57
N ARG A 33 -6.87 -7.81 -2.91
CA ARG A 33 -7.93 -7.26 -3.78
C ARG A 33 -9.31 -7.79 -3.46
N GLU A 34 -9.40 -9.09 -3.19
CA GLU A 34 -10.67 -9.76 -2.88
C GLU A 34 -10.96 -9.80 -1.38
N LYS A 35 -9.96 -9.47 -0.55
CA LYS A 35 -10.06 -9.49 0.91
C LYS A 35 -10.55 -8.15 1.47
N PHE A 36 -10.02 -7.03 0.96
CA PHE A 36 -10.29 -5.70 1.49
C PHE A 36 -10.97 -4.84 0.42
N ARG A 37 -12.18 -4.32 0.71
CA ARG A 37 -12.99 -3.56 -0.26
C ARG A 37 -12.25 -2.37 -0.84
N TRP A 38 -11.45 -1.67 -0.02
CA TRP A 38 -10.68 -0.50 -0.46
C TRP A 38 -9.49 -0.86 -1.35
N MET A 39 -9.05 -2.13 -1.38
CA MET A 39 -7.93 -2.63 -2.17
C MET A 39 -8.33 -3.11 -3.56
N PHE A 40 -9.62 -3.38 -3.80
CA PHE A 40 -10.13 -4.07 -4.98
C PHE A 40 -9.62 -3.51 -6.33
N ARG A 41 -9.58 -2.17 -6.42
CA ARG A 41 -9.22 -1.44 -7.64
C ARG A 41 -7.71 -1.35 -7.91
N TYR A 42 -6.86 -1.76 -6.97
CA TYR A 42 -5.41 -1.68 -7.12
C TYR A 42 -4.84 -3.05 -7.46
N PRO A 43 -4.43 -3.30 -8.72
CA PRO A 43 -3.98 -4.62 -9.14
C PRO A 43 -2.62 -5.01 -8.53
N PHE A 44 -1.79 -4.02 -8.20
CA PHE A 44 -0.46 -4.23 -7.62
C PHE A 44 -0.21 -3.33 -6.41
N ILE A 45 0.79 -3.72 -5.63
CA ILE A 45 1.42 -2.92 -4.57
C ILE A 45 2.87 -2.68 -4.98
N GLU A 46 3.29 -1.42 -4.99
CA GLU A 46 4.65 -0.99 -5.29
C GLU A 46 5.35 -0.60 -3.98
N ILE A 47 6.35 -1.37 -3.56
CA ILE A 47 7.06 -1.15 -2.29
C ILE A 47 8.37 -0.42 -2.57
N ASP A 48 8.57 0.70 -1.87
CA ASP A 48 9.69 1.65 -1.97
C ASP A 48 9.96 2.15 -3.39
N ARG A 49 8.94 2.10 -4.24
CA ARG A 49 9.00 2.70 -5.56
C ARG A 49 8.83 4.22 -5.40
N PRO A 50 9.73 5.05 -5.97
CA PRO A 50 9.56 6.50 -5.93
C PRO A 50 8.22 6.91 -6.55
N ILE A 51 7.53 7.81 -5.85
CA ILE A 51 6.17 8.26 -6.17
C ILE A 51 6.09 8.91 -7.56
N GLU A 52 7.20 9.47 -8.04
CA GLU A 52 7.34 10.11 -9.35
C GLU A 52 7.25 9.10 -10.51
N VAL A 53 7.62 7.84 -10.27
CA VAL A 53 7.67 6.77 -11.28
C VAL A 53 6.74 5.59 -10.96
N ALA A 54 5.98 5.70 -9.88
CA ALA A 54 4.97 4.73 -9.49
C ALA A 54 3.72 4.83 -10.37
N SER A 55 3.03 3.71 -10.56
CA SER A 55 1.76 3.71 -11.28
C SER A 55 0.68 4.42 -10.48
N LYS A 56 -0.05 5.33 -11.13
CA LYS A 56 -1.25 5.99 -10.57
C LYS A 56 -2.41 5.02 -10.31
N HIS A 57 -2.32 3.77 -10.78
CA HIS A 57 -3.34 2.74 -10.61
C HIS A 57 -3.03 1.76 -9.47
N ASN A 58 -1.87 1.89 -8.81
CA ASN A 58 -1.43 0.99 -7.76
C ASN A 58 -1.38 1.70 -6.40
N ILE A 59 -1.25 0.91 -5.34
CA ILE A 59 -0.85 1.42 -4.03
C ILE A 59 0.67 1.44 -3.97
N VAL A 60 1.21 2.49 -3.36
CA VAL A 60 2.63 2.58 -3.04
C VAL A 60 2.80 2.40 -1.54
N TYR A 61 3.71 1.52 -1.13
CA TYR A 61 4.12 1.38 0.27
C TYR A 61 5.53 1.96 0.44
N ASP A 62 5.70 2.86 1.41
CA ASP A 62 6.98 3.37 1.87
C ASP A 62 7.35 2.65 3.17
N SER A 63 8.38 1.80 3.14
CA SER A 63 8.86 1.05 4.30
C SER A 63 9.60 1.91 5.31
N THR A 64 10.14 3.07 4.91
CA THR A 64 10.87 3.98 5.80
C THR A 64 9.91 4.65 6.78
N THR A 65 8.77 5.11 6.27
CA THR A 65 7.74 5.76 7.09
C THR A 65 6.56 4.86 7.41
N ARG A 66 6.61 3.58 7.00
CA ARG A 66 5.52 2.60 7.08
C ARG A 66 4.19 3.20 6.66
N THR A 67 4.16 3.78 5.46
CA THR A 67 3.01 4.55 4.96
C THR A 67 2.53 3.99 3.63
N LEU A 68 1.21 3.86 3.48
CA LEU A 68 0.58 3.54 2.22
C LEU A 68 0.11 4.83 1.53
N TRP A 69 0.32 4.89 0.22
CA TRP A 69 -0.02 6.02 -0.63
C TRP A 69 -0.88 5.57 -1.79
N VAL A 70 -1.76 6.48 -2.21
CA VAL A 70 -2.62 6.29 -3.38
C VAL A 70 -2.67 7.58 -4.18
N PHE A 71 -2.72 7.45 -5.51
CA PHE A 71 -3.00 8.59 -6.38
C PHE A 71 -4.52 8.82 -6.50
N LEU A 72 -5.01 9.96 -6.01
CA LEU A 72 -6.42 10.36 -6.07
C LEU A 72 -6.55 11.83 -6.45
N ASN A 73 -7.41 12.13 -7.42
CA ASN A 73 -7.72 13.50 -7.86
C ASN A 73 -6.49 14.33 -8.24
N GLY A 74 -5.54 13.71 -8.96
CA GLY A 74 -4.35 14.41 -9.46
C GLY A 74 -3.20 14.53 -8.46
N SER A 75 -3.36 14.04 -7.22
CA SER A 75 -2.30 14.07 -6.21
C SER A 75 -2.11 12.74 -5.50
N TRP A 76 -0.90 12.52 -4.98
CA TRP A 76 -0.62 11.42 -4.06
C TRP A 76 -1.12 11.78 -2.67
N ARG A 77 -1.84 10.85 -2.05
CA ARG A 77 -2.40 10.99 -0.71
C ARG A 77 -2.00 9.81 0.15
N LYS A 78 -1.67 10.10 1.41
CA LYS A 78 -1.53 9.07 2.43
C LYS A 78 -2.88 8.41 2.62
N ILE A 79 -2.87 7.09 2.76
CA ILE A 79 -4.02 6.34 3.19
C ILE A 79 -4.03 6.41 4.72
N GLU A 80 -5.03 7.08 5.27
CA GLU A 80 -5.21 7.23 6.71
C GLU A 80 -6.13 6.13 7.25
N GLU A 81 -5.90 5.72 8.50
CA GLU A 81 -6.73 4.73 9.18
C GLU A 81 -8.07 5.32 9.59
N ASP A 82 -9.13 4.51 9.55
CA ASP A 82 -10.41 4.88 10.13
C ASP A 82 -10.36 4.73 11.66
N PHE A 83 -10.44 5.85 12.38
CA PHE A 83 -10.47 5.85 13.85
C PHE A 83 -11.82 5.40 14.44
N SER A 84 -12.82 5.07 13.60
CA SER A 84 -14.20 4.79 14.04
C SER A 84 -14.45 3.44 14.72
N VAL A 85 -13.41 2.75 15.22
CA VAL A 85 -13.58 1.59 16.09
C VAL A 85 -12.62 1.68 17.26
N SER A 86 -13.09 2.30 18.35
CA SER A 86 -12.60 2.10 19.73
C SER A 86 -13.64 1.30 20.50
#